data_AF-B5JGH7-F1
#
_entry.id   AF-B5JGH7-F1
#
_cell.length_a   1.000
_cell.length_b   1.000
_cell.length_c   1.000
_cell.angle_alpha   90.00
_cell.angle_beta   90.00
_cell.angle_gamma   90.00
#
_symmetry.space_group_name_H-M   'P 1'
#
loop_
_entity.id
_entity.type
_entity.pdbx_description
1 polymer ?
#
loop_
_entity_poly.entity_id
_entity_poly.type
_entity_poly.pdbx_seq_one_letter_code
_entity_poly.pdbx_strand_id
1 'polypeptide(L)'
;MKRNKTLRLALPRLINYLLFCGGAFLLGSGLALETRLPPGSRGGHGLSMLGMTRHEWGELHFYVGLAMAALVLLHLALHWGWLKNALKSATAKLGYVGLAIGLIIFLIPLILPITQK
;
A
#
# COMPACT_ATOMS: atom_id res chain seq x y z
N MET A 1 27.13 19.23 15.14
CA MET A 1 27.28 18.38 13.93
C MET A 1 26.71 16.94 14.04
N LYS A 2 26.37 16.40 15.23
CA LYS A 2 25.82 15.02 15.39
C LYS A 2 24.36 14.83 14.94
N ARG A 3 23.49 15.84 15.08
CA ARG A 3 22.04 15.78 14.80
C ARG A 3 21.70 15.36 13.35
N ASN A 4 22.51 15.78 12.38
CA ASN A 4 22.28 15.47 10.96
C ASN A 4 22.58 14.00 10.62
N LYS A 5 23.54 13.35 11.31
CA LYS A 5 23.79 11.91 11.13
C LYS A 5 22.68 11.06 11.73
N THR A 6 22.15 11.43 12.90
CA THR A 6 21.06 10.70 13.55
C THR A 6 19.77 10.77 12.74
N LEU A 7 19.38 11.95 12.23
CA LEU A 7 18.19 12.12 11.39
C LEU A 7 18.29 11.38 10.05
N ARG A 8 19.47 11.40 9.43
CA ARG A 8 19.76 10.69 8.17
C ARG A 8 19.59 9.16 8.28
N LEU A 9 19.73 8.61 9.48
CA LEU A 9 19.52 7.18 9.77
C LEU A 9 18.15 6.90 10.39
N ALA A 10 17.55 7.84 11.10
CA ALA A 10 16.24 7.68 11.75
C ALA A 10 15.08 7.72 10.74
N LEU A 11 15.13 8.62 9.76
CA LEU A 11 14.03 8.80 8.79
C LEU A 11 13.76 7.55 7.94
N PRO A 12 14.76 6.90 7.29
CA PRO A 12 14.52 5.66 6.55
C PRO A 12 14.02 4.52 7.43
N ARG A 13 14.51 4.42 8.67
CA ARG A 13 14.04 3.41 9.63
C ARG A 13 12.57 3.62 9.99
N LEU A 14 12.19 4.86 10.29
CA LEU A 14 10.79 5.21 10.57
C LEU A 14 9.90 4.85 9.38
N ILE A 15 10.30 5.22 8.16
CA ILE A 15 9.52 4.91 6.95
C ILE A 15 9.38 3.40 6.75
N ASN A 16 10.43 2.61 6.98
CA ASN A 16 10.34 1.15 6.89
C ASN A 16 9.36 0.56 7.93
N TYR A 17 9.36 1.07 9.16
CA TYR A 17 8.37 0.66 10.17
C TYR A 17 6.95 1.06 9.77
N LEU A 18 6.75 2.28 9.27
CA LEU A 18 5.44 2.73 8.80
C LEU A 18 4.95 1.89 7.62
N LEU A 19 5.83 1.55 6.68
CA LEU A 19 5.51 0.65 5.56
C LEU A 19 5.12 -0.75 6.04
N PHE A 20 5.86 -1.32 7.00
CA PHE A 20 5.53 -2.63 7.57
C PHE A 20 4.18 -2.61 8.28
N CYS A 21 3.97 -1.67 9.20
CA CYS A 21 2.72 -1.57 9.97
C CYS A 21 1.52 -1.23 9.07
N GLY A 22 1.68 -0.30 8.13
CA GLY A 22 0.64 0.05 7.17
C GLY A 22 0.28 -1.09 6.23
N GLY A 23 1.28 -1.85 5.75
CA GLY A 23 1.05 -3.05 4.95
C GLY A 23 0.32 -4.14 5.73
N ALA A 24 0.70 -4.39 6.98
CA ALA A 24 0.02 -5.34 7.86
C ALA A 24 -1.43 -4.92 8.14
N PHE A 25 -1.65 -3.61 8.37
CA PHE A 25 -3.00 -3.06 8.52
C PHE A 25 -3.85 -3.27 7.27
N LEU A 26 -3.31 -2.97 6.08
CA LEU A 26 -4.04 -3.17 4.82
C LEU A 26 -4.40 -4.64 4.60
N LEU A 27 -3.45 -5.56 4.81
CA LEU A 27 -3.73 -6.99 4.69
C LEU A 27 -4.82 -7.42 5.70
N GLY A 28 -4.68 -7.04 6.97
CA GLY A 28 -5.63 -7.39 8.02
C GLY A 28 -7.03 -6.82 7.78
N SER A 29 -7.13 -5.53 7.44
CA SER A 29 -8.41 -4.87 7.15
C SER A 29 -9.06 -5.37 5.87
N GLY A 30 -8.28 -5.67 4.81
CA GLY A 30 -8.79 -6.31 3.60
C GLY A 30 -9.37 -7.69 3.86
N LEU A 31 -8.67 -8.52 4.64
CA LEU A 31 -9.17 -9.83 5.06
C LEU A 31 -10.43 -9.70 5.93
N ALA A 32 -10.49 -8.72 6.83
CA ALA A 32 -11.66 -8.47 7.66
C ALA A 32 -12.87 -8.01 6.81
N LEU A 33 -12.67 -7.14 5.82
CA LEU A 33 -13.70 -6.67 4.90
C LEU A 33 -14.25 -7.77 3.98
N GLU A 34 -13.45 -8.79 3.66
CA GLU A 34 -13.92 -9.93 2.88
C GLU A 34 -14.62 -10.98 3.75
N THR A 35 -14.09 -11.27 4.94
CA THR A 35 -14.53 -12.44 5.73
C THR A 35 -15.46 -12.11 6.89
N ARG A 36 -15.32 -10.94 7.53
CA ARG A 36 -16.05 -10.56 8.75
C ARG A 36 -17.12 -9.51 8.49
N LEU A 37 -16.90 -8.65 7.50
CA LEU A 37 -17.84 -7.61 7.07
C LEU A 37 -18.20 -7.82 5.58
N PRO A 38 -18.82 -8.95 5.20
CA PRO A 38 -19.22 -9.19 3.81
C PRO A 38 -20.17 -8.09 3.32
N PRO A 39 -20.30 -7.88 2.00
CA PRO A 39 -21.29 -6.98 1.44
C PRO A 39 -22.73 -7.29 1.91
N GLY A 40 -23.60 -6.29 1.90
CA GLY A 40 -25.01 -6.46 2.30
C GLY A 40 -25.74 -7.56 1.54
N SER A 41 -25.48 -7.69 0.24
CA SER A 41 -26.01 -8.77 -0.62
C SER A 41 -25.59 -10.18 -0.20
N ARG A 42 -24.54 -10.31 0.63
CA ARG A 42 -24.06 -11.57 1.23
C ARG A 42 -24.42 -11.67 2.72
N GLY A 43 -25.44 -10.94 3.17
CA GLY A 43 -25.93 -10.97 4.55
C GLY A 43 -25.18 -10.06 5.54
N GLY A 44 -24.35 -9.14 5.05
CA GLY A 44 -23.58 -8.22 5.91
C GLY A 44 -24.33 -6.99 6.42
N HIS A 45 -25.64 -6.89 6.18
CA HIS A 45 -26.44 -5.74 6.62
C HIS A 45 -26.45 -5.63 8.16
N GLY A 46 -26.20 -4.43 8.67
CA GLY A 46 -26.20 -4.15 10.11
C GLY A 46 -24.97 -4.65 10.87
N LEU A 47 -24.01 -5.30 10.20
CA LEU A 47 -22.75 -5.70 10.84
C LEU A 47 -21.83 -4.50 11.04
N SER A 48 -21.22 -4.43 12.22
CA SER A 48 -20.17 -3.48 12.55
C SER A 48 -19.01 -4.19 13.24
N MET A 49 -17.82 -3.63 13.09
CA MET A 49 -16.61 -4.06 13.77
C MET A 49 -16.01 -2.83 14.45
N LEU A 50 -15.78 -2.92 15.76
CA LEU A 50 -15.34 -1.78 16.58
C LEU A 50 -16.24 -0.54 16.43
N GLY A 51 -17.55 -0.76 16.27
CA GLY A 51 -18.54 0.32 16.10
C GLY A 51 -18.58 0.94 14.71
N MET A 52 -17.69 0.55 13.80
CA MET A 52 -17.65 1.03 12.42
C MET A 52 -18.27 0.01 11.46
N THR A 53 -19.03 0.50 10.51
CA THR A 53 -19.64 -0.25 9.42
C THR A 53 -18.60 -0.72 8.40
N ARG A 54 -19.02 -1.62 7.51
CA ARG A 54 -18.21 -2.02 6.35
C ARG A 54 -17.73 -0.84 5.51
N HIS A 55 -18.58 0.15 5.28
CA HIS A 55 -18.22 1.31 4.44
C HIS A 55 -17.12 2.14 5.08
N GLU A 56 -17.24 2.43 6.38
CA GLU A 56 -16.24 3.20 7.12
C GLU A 56 -14.89 2.46 7.21
N TRP A 57 -14.91 1.13 7.42
CA TRP A 57 -13.69 0.32 7.32
C TRP A 57 -13.10 0.31 5.91
N GLY A 58 -13.95 0.31 4.88
CA GLY A 58 -13.54 0.42 3.48
C GLY A 58 -12.86 1.76 3.18
N GLU A 59 -13.41 2.86 3.68
CA GLU A 59 -12.81 4.19 3.56
C GLU A 59 -11.47 4.27 4.27
N LEU A 60 -11.39 3.78 5.51
CA LEU A 60 -10.15 3.75 6.27
C LEU A 60 -9.08 2.90 5.55
N HIS A 61 -9.46 1.71 5.06
CA HIS A 61 -8.58 0.86 4.26
C HIS A 61 -8.07 1.58 3.01
N PHE A 62 -8.97 2.28 2.29
CA PHE A 62 -8.61 3.04 1.09
C PHE A 62 -7.63 4.17 1.38
N TYR A 63 -7.90 5.02 2.39
CA TYR A 63 -7.02 6.14 2.72
C TYR A 63 -5.66 5.70 3.27
N VAL A 64 -5.61 4.61 4.05
CA VAL A 64 -4.33 4.00 4.43
C VAL A 64 -3.60 3.45 3.21
N GLY A 65 -4.31 2.90 2.23
CA GLY A 65 -3.75 2.47 0.94
C GLY A 65 -3.10 3.63 0.18
N LEU A 66 -3.79 4.77 0.12
CA LEU A 66 -3.27 6.00 -0.48
C LEU A 66 -2.02 6.52 0.25
N ALA A 67 -2.05 6.54 1.58
CA ALA A 67 -0.89 6.92 2.40
C ALA A 67 0.30 5.98 2.19
N MET A 68 0.05 4.67 2.09
CA MET A 68 1.05 3.66 1.79
C MET A 68 1.69 3.86 0.41
N ALA A 69 0.90 4.20 -0.62
CA ALA A 69 1.44 4.53 -1.93
C ALA A 69 2.40 5.73 -1.86
N ALA A 70 2.04 6.79 -1.14
CA ALA A 70 2.91 7.95 -0.92
C ALA A 70 4.19 7.57 -0.13
N LEU A 71 4.09 6.74 0.91
CA LEU A 71 5.23 6.26 1.68
C LEU A 71 6.20 5.41 0.84
N VAL A 72 5.69 4.58 -0.09
CA VAL A 72 6.53 3.81 -1.01
C VAL A 72 7.30 4.74 -1.94
N LEU A 73 6.66 5.76 -2.51
CA LEU A 73 7.34 6.76 -3.35
C LEU A 73 8.44 7.48 -2.56
N LEU A 74 8.15 7.88 -1.32
CA LEU A 74 9.14 8.51 -0.44
C LEU A 74 10.30 7.56 -0.10
N HIS A 75 10.01 6.30 0.19
CA HIS A 75 11.01 5.27 0.43
C HIS A 75 11.95 5.10 -0.78
N LEU A 76 11.39 4.98 -2.00
CA LEU A 76 12.18 4.89 -3.22
C LEU A 76 13.02 6.14 -3.47
N ALA A 77 12.48 7.33 -3.19
CA ALA A 77 13.21 8.60 -3.32
C ALA A 77 14.41 8.67 -2.34
N LEU A 78 14.21 8.27 -1.08
CA LEU A 78 15.30 8.21 -0.09
C LEU A 78 16.37 7.17 -0.44
N HIS A 79 15.98 6.10 -1.12
CA HIS A 79 16.86 5.02 -1.56
C HIS A 79 17.24 5.11 -3.05
N TRP A 80 17.12 6.30 -3.67
CA TRP A 80 17.33 6.50 -5.10
C TRP A 80 18.70 6.00 -5.61
N GLY A 81 19.77 6.16 -4.81
CA GLY A 81 21.10 5.64 -5.15
C GLY A 81 21.13 4.11 -5.26
N TRP A 82 20.48 3.42 -4.32
CA TRP A 82 20.31 1.97 -4.37
C TRP A 82 19.45 1.58 -5.57
N LEU A 83 18.34 2.27 -5.82
CA LEU A 83 17.45 1.97 -6.93
C LEU A 83 18.18 2.06 -8.28
N LYS A 84 18.96 3.14 -8.50
CA LYS A 84 19.79 3.29 -9.71
C LYS A 84 20.80 2.16 -9.89
N ASN A 85 21.40 1.67 -8.80
CA ASN A 85 22.35 0.57 -8.86
C ASN A 85 21.65 -0.78 -9.11
N ALA A 86 20.48 -0.99 -8.48
CA ALA A 86 19.64 -2.16 -8.70
C ALA A 86 19.18 -2.26 -10.17
N LEU A 87 18.84 -1.13 -10.79
CA LEU A 87 18.47 -1.04 -12.21
C LEU A 87 19.64 -1.15 -13.20
N LYS A 88 20.89 -1.24 -12.73
CA LYS A 88 22.08 -1.47 -13.57
C LYS A 88 22.61 -2.91 -13.50
N SER A 89 22.12 -3.70 -12.54
CA SER A 89 22.52 -5.09 -12.31
C SER A 89 22.06 -6.02 -13.44
N ALA A 90 22.63 -7.22 -13.60
CA ALA A 90 22.10 -8.26 -14.50
C ALA A 90 20.62 -8.62 -14.21
N THR A 91 20.14 -8.34 -12.99
CA THR A 91 18.72 -8.45 -12.58
C THR A 91 17.88 -7.21 -12.89
N ALA A 92 18.43 -6.18 -13.55
CA ALA A 92 17.76 -4.94 -13.89
C ALA A 92 16.47 -5.15 -14.70
N LYS A 93 16.47 -6.15 -15.60
CA LYS A 93 15.26 -6.53 -16.35
C LYS A 93 14.11 -6.88 -15.41
N LEU A 94 14.38 -7.61 -14.31
CA LEU A 94 13.36 -7.94 -13.30
C LEU A 94 12.88 -6.69 -12.56
N GLY A 95 13.77 -5.73 -12.30
CA GLY A 95 13.42 -4.44 -11.69
C GLY A 95 12.46 -3.63 -12.56
N TYR A 96 12.75 -3.49 -13.86
CA TYR A 96 11.86 -2.80 -14.81
C TYR A 96 10.53 -3.52 -15.00
N VAL A 97 10.54 -4.86 -15.07
CA VAL A 97 9.33 -5.69 -15.13
C VAL A 97 8.47 -5.47 -13.89
N GLY A 98 9.07 -5.46 -12.69
CA GLY A 98 8.36 -5.21 -11.44
C GLY A 98 7.67 -3.84 -11.41
N LEU A 99 8.36 -2.78 -11.87
CA LEU A 99 7.79 -1.43 -11.98
C LEU A 99 6.62 -1.38 -12.97
N ALA A 100 6.78 -2.00 -14.15
CA ALA A 100 5.73 -2.06 -15.15
C ALA A 100 4.51 -2.82 -14.65
N ILE A 101 4.70 -3.98 -14.02
CA ILE A 101 3.62 -4.77 -13.40
C ILE A 101 2.91 -3.94 -12.33
N GLY A 102 3.63 -3.23 -11.47
CA GLY A 102 3.03 -2.37 -10.45
C GLY A 102 2.14 -1.27 -11.04
N LEU A 103 2.60 -0.59 -12.09
CA LEU A 103 1.80 0.42 -12.81
C LEU A 103 0.57 -0.21 -13.48
N ILE A 104 0.73 -1.37 -14.10
CA ILE A 104 -0.37 -2.08 -14.76
C ILE A 104 -1.44 -2.48 -13.74
N ILE A 105 -1.06 -3.08 -12.60
CA ILE A 105 -1.99 -3.45 -11.52
C ILE A 105 -2.77 -2.23 -11.01
N PHE A 106 -2.11 -1.07 -10.90
CA PHE A 106 -2.74 0.15 -10.44
C PHE A 106 -3.68 0.78 -11.48
N LEU A 107 -3.27 0.81 -12.75
CA LEU A 107 -3.99 1.51 -13.81
C LEU A 107 -5.11 0.67 -14.44
N ILE A 108 -4.95 -0.65 -14.55
CA ILE A 108 -5.95 -1.53 -15.17
C ILE A 108 -7.36 -1.30 -14.60
N PRO A 109 -7.58 -1.33 -13.27
CA PRO A 109 -8.92 -1.16 -12.70
C PRO A 109 -9.58 0.19 -13.02
N LEU A 110 -8.78 1.21 -13.36
CA LEU A 110 -9.27 2.56 -13.69
C LEU A 110 -9.72 2.68 -15.16
N ILE A 111 -9.24 1.79 -16.03
CA ILE A 111 -9.47 1.83 -17.48
C ILE A 111 -10.53 0.80 -17.90
N LEU A 112 -10.68 -0.29 -17.14
CA LEU A 112 -11.65 -1.33 -17.45
C LEU A 112 -13.09 -0.81 -17.37
N PRO A 113 -13.95 -1.11 -18.36
CA PRO A 113 -15.34 -0.69 -18.34
C PRO A 113 -16.10 -1.38 -17.19
N ILE A 114 -16.91 -0.60 -16.48
CA ILE A 114 -17.80 -1.12 -15.44
C ILE A 114 -19.01 -1.75 -16.14
N THR A 115 -19.24 -3.04 -15.90
CA THR A 115 -20.40 -3.77 -16.40
C THR A 115 -21.30 -4.15 -15.23
N GLN A 116 -22.63 -4.07 -15.43
CA GLN A 116 -23.59 -4.64 -14.49
C GLN A 116 -23.82 -6.10 -14.86
N LYS A 117 -23.85 -6.97 -13.84
CA LYS A 117 -24.21 -8.39 -13.99
C LYS A 117 -25.70 -8.59 -13.79
#